data_AF-A0A8J8CMU5-F1
#
_entry.id   AF-A0A8J8CMU5-F1
#
_cell.length_a   1.000
_cell.length_b   1.000
_cell.length_c   1.000
_cell.angle_alpha   90.00
_cell.angle_beta   90.00
_cell.angle_gamma   90.00
#
_symmetry.space_group_name_H-M   'P 1'
#
loop_
_entity.id
_entity.type
_entity.pdbx_description
1 polymer ?
#
loop_
_entity_poly.entity_id
_entity_poly.type
_entity_poly.pdbx_seq_one_letter_code
_entity_poly.pdbx_strand_id
1 'polypeptide(L)'
;MNLPFVLDVAIGLIFTYLILSLLASELQELLTTVLQWRAKHLKDSIEVLLSGGSGTREEERVRELVSRLYNDSLLQNVNQEAKGWIANGFRHLSSVFFSGNRKGAFGGDLSTGPSYIPSETFASTIIEQLGITSLIDQLTEVRFEGFVDRIVGHYCVDASGDAEIPSDEAFQDDWQRGSIRVLAAKAGISGLENDPSFKLLVEEYEAILRSQQTKQADLTTSIERLAEALEIYMATCCDPESPDPAQKEYGRRLRSLKLSVFGKDNDRAILSGGLKPSLSEIAELVNQSSNTYKEVLGKYERLANVARPLDAQVNSTVQAQLQDYKENLEPKDAETIKTYDDLPAEQQHIFLETALKDLTAAERQQYEKYQSYKKVRRGLNQLPDSVKESLSILARRAQTRVHQVDNELDQFRDEIALWFDRSMSRASGVYKRNAKGVAILVGLMLAAGTNADTFHIFNRLSSDDSLRRLVTERAAQLDLSPTNSPRLSAQLEDLKNQTDDVLREIAFPISWSAVNLGRQLGCQPRDPLQTPPPQALSQSEDNQFRQEWADLYKACVVGGQATINTPVPLQVAEIFVHRPLGLLRMLSGWGVSGIAIAMGAPFWFDLLGKVVNVRNSGSKPKAKSDLD
;
A
#
# COMPACT_ATOMS: atom_id res chain seq x y z
N MET A 1 2.55 -28.80 -46.99
CA MET A 1 3.65 -28.46 -46.06
C MET A 1 3.87 -29.64 -45.12
N ASN A 2 5.12 -30.02 -44.84
CA ASN A 2 5.41 -31.09 -43.88
C ASN A 2 5.10 -30.62 -42.45
N LEU A 3 4.57 -31.50 -41.59
CA LEU A 3 4.20 -31.15 -40.21
C LEU A 3 5.35 -30.50 -39.41
N PRO A 4 6.62 -30.97 -39.51
CA PRO A 4 7.75 -30.30 -38.84
C PRO A 4 7.98 -28.86 -39.29
N PHE A 5 7.75 -28.57 -40.58
CA PHE A 5 7.94 -27.24 -41.15
C PHE A 5 6.88 -26.25 -40.65
N VAL A 6 5.61 -26.66 -40.60
CA VAL A 6 4.54 -25.84 -40.02
C VAL A 6 4.83 -25.53 -38.55
N LEU A 7 5.38 -26.52 -37.83
CA LEU A 7 5.75 -26.38 -36.42
C LEU A 7 6.89 -25.39 -36.21
N ASP A 8 7.93 -25.42 -37.05
CA ASP A 8 9.05 -24.47 -36.97
C ASP A 8 8.60 -23.02 -37.26
N VAL A 9 7.73 -22.81 -38.26
CA VAL A 9 7.13 -21.49 -38.54
C VAL A 9 6.29 -21.01 -37.36
N ALA A 10 5.48 -21.91 -36.77
CA ALA A 10 4.66 -21.58 -35.60
C ALA A 10 5.54 -21.22 -34.39
N ILE A 11 6.63 -21.94 -34.13
CA ILE A 11 7.58 -21.64 -33.06
C ILE A 11 8.22 -20.27 -33.28
N GLY A 12 8.66 -19.96 -34.50
CA GLY A 12 9.25 -18.67 -34.85
C GLY A 12 8.27 -17.52 -34.59
N LEU A 13 7.02 -17.67 -35.01
CA LEU A 13 5.96 -16.68 -34.81
C LEU A 13 5.64 -16.48 -33.31
N ILE A 14 5.53 -17.58 -32.56
CA ILE A 14 5.32 -17.54 -31.11
C ILE A 14 6.45 -16.80 -30.42
N PHE A 15 7.70 -17.10 -30.77
CA PHE A 15 8.87 -16.48 -30.17
C PHE A 15 8.95 -14.98 -30.48
N THR A 16 8.66 -14.57 -31.72
CA THR A 16 8.59 -13.16 -32.10
C THR A 16 7.56 -12.41 -31.24
N TYR A 17 6.34 -12.92 -31.13
CA TYR A 17 5.31 -12.26 -30.33
C TYR A 17 5.55 -12.35 -28.82
N LEU A 18 6.21 -13.40 -28.33
CA LEU A 18 6.62 -13.50 -26.93
C LEU A 18 7.57 -12.35 -26.57
N ILE A 19 8.59 -12.08 -27.39
CA ILE A 19 9.53 -10.97 -27.17
C ILE A 19 8.81 -9.62 -27.23
N LEU A 20 7.99 -9.38 -28.26
CA LEU A 20 7.26 -8.11 -28.40
C LEU A 20 6.26 -7.91 -27.25
N SER A 21 5.64 -8.98 -26.75
CA SER A 21 4.71 -8.93 -25.62
C SER A 21 5.41 -8.69 -24.29
N LEU A 22 6.63 -9.22 -24.09
CA LEU A 22 7.46 -8.88 -22.94
C LEU A 22 7.80 -7.39 -22.93
N LEU A 23 8.29 -6.88 -24.07
CA LEU A 23 8.61 -5.45 -24.20
C LEU A 23 7.38 -4.56 -23.98
N ALA A 24 6.22 -4.92 -24.53
CA ALA A 24 4.98 -4.19 -24.33
C ALA A 24 4.52 -4.21 -22.86
N SER A 25 4.71 -5.32 -22.15
CA SER A 25 4.36 -5.43 -20.72
C SER A 25 5.24 -4.52 -19.87
N GLU A 26 6.56 -4.47 -20.12
CA GLU A 26 7.49 -3.57 -19.44
C GLU A 26 7.16 -2.09 -19.71
N LEU A 27 6.85 -1.75 -20.97
CA LEU A 27 6.45 -0.38 -21.32
C LEU A 27 5.14 0.02 -20.66
N GLN A 28 4.15 -0.87 -20.64
CA GLN A 28 2.87 -0.62 -19.98
C GLN A 28 3.07 -0.40 -18.47
N GLU A 29 3.91 -1.21 -17.82
CA GLU A 29 4.18 -1.09 -16.38
C GLU A 29 4.88 0.24 -16.07
N LEU A 30 5.88 0.63 -16.86
CA LEU A 30 6.57 1.90 -16.72
C LEU A 30 5.61 3.08 -16.89
N LEU A 31 4.77 3.06 -17.94
CA LEU A 31 3.79 4.11 -18.20
C LEU A 31 2.81 4.26 -17.04
N THR A 32 2.25 3.15 -16.53
CA THR A 32 1.27 3.22 -15.44
C THR A 32 1.89 3.65 -14.11
N THR A 33 3.15 3.29 -13.85
CA THR A 33 3.90 3.71 -12.66
C THR A 33 4.23 5.21 -12.70
N VAL A 34 4.74 5.70 -13.84
CA VAL A 34 5.09 7.12 -14.01
C VAL A 34 3.84 8.01 -13.97
N LEU A 35 2.73 7.55 -14.54
CA LEU A 35 1.49 8.32 -14.57
C LEU A 35 0.68 8.24 -13.28
N GLN A 36 1.14 7.49 -12.26
CA GLN A 36 0.49 7.33 -10.94
C GLN A 36 -0.97 6.86 -11.02
N TRP A 37 -1.39 6.28 -12.15
CA TRP A 37 -2.78 5.89 -12.37
C TRP A 37 -3.25 4.83 -11.39
N ARG A 38 -2.36 3.91 -11.04
CA ARG A 38 -2.65 2.84 -10.08
C ARG A 38 -2.83 3.41 -8.66
N ALA A 39 -1.91 4.28 -8.23
CA ALA A 39 -1.99 4.97 -6.94
C ALA A 39 -3.26 5.82 -6.84
N LYS A 40 -3.58 6.60 -7.88
CA LYS A 40 -4.80 7.42 -7.93
C LYS A 40 -6.05 6.55 -7.86
N HIS A 41 -6.12 5.48 -8.65
CA HIS A 41 -7.25 4.57 -8.63
C HIS A 41 -7.42 3.92 -7.25
N LEU A 42 -6.33 3.56 -6.57
CA LEU A 42 -6.38 3.04 -5.21
C LEU A 42 -6.97 4.08 -4.25
N LYS A 43 -6.50 5.33 -4.32
CA LYS A 43 -7.05 6.44 -3.52
C LYS A 43 -8.54 6.64 -3.78
N ASP A 44 -8.95 6.76 -5.04
CA ASP A 44 -10.35 6.93 -5.43
C ASP A 44 -11.21 5.74 -4.93
N SER A 45 -10.66 4.52 -4.95
CA SER A 45 -11.33 3.32 -4.43
C SER A 45 -11.51 3.36 -2.91
N ILE A 46 -10.54 3.91 -2.18
CA ILE A 46 -10.63 4.13 -0.73
C ILE A 46 -11.66 5.23 -0.45
N GLU A 47 -11.66 6.34 -1.18
CA GLU A 47 -12.67 7.39 -1.05
C GLU A 47 -14.09 6.83 -1.25
N VAL A 48 -14.30 5.99 -2.27
CA VAL A 48 -15.59 5.32 -2.50
C VAL A 48 -15.92 4.30 -1.41
N LEU A 49 -14.94 3.55 -0.92
CA LEU A 49 -15.13 2.60 0.18
C LEU A 49 -15.61 3.31 1.45
N LEU A 50 -14.93 4.40 1.81
CA LEU A 50 -15.19 5.14 3.03
C LEU A 50 -16.44 6.02 2.92
N SER A 51 -16.85 6.47 1.73
CA SER A 51 -18.08 7.25 1.56
C SER A 51 -19.35 6.40 1.65
N GLY A 52 -19.28 5.10 1.33
CA GLY A 52 -20.47 4.23 1.38
C GLY A 52 -21.60 4.66 0.43
N GLY A 53 -21.33 5.55 -0.54
CA GLY A 53 -22.31 6.06 -1.51
C GLY A 53 -23.13 7.28 -1.06
N SER A 54 -22.68 8.03 -0.05
CA SER A 54 -23.35 9.21 0.48
C SER A 54 -23.02 10.52 -0.28
N GLY A 55 -23.78 11.59 -0.01
CA GLY A 55 -23.75 12.86 -0.77
C GLY A 55 -22.54 13.77 -0.52
N THR A 56 -22.52 14.93 -1.19
CA THR A 56 -21.33 15.81 -1.34
C THR A 56 -20.66 16.31 -0.06
N ARG A 57 -21.39 16.55 1.04
CA ARG A 57 -20.80 17.02 2.31
C ARG A 57 -20.05 15.92 3.07
N GLU A 58 -20.38 14.66 2.82
CA GLU A 58 -19.64 13.51 3.37
C GLU A 58 -18.36 13.25 2.57
N GLU A 59 -18.36 13.52 1.26
CA GLU A 59 -17.17 13.39 0.41
C GLU A 59 -15.99 14.24 0.91
N GLU A 60 -16.24 15.45 1.44
CA GLU A 60 -15.18 16.31 1.96
C GLU A 60 -14.54 15.74 3.23
N ARG A 61 -15.36 15.26 4.19
CA ARG A 61 -14.89 14.57 5.40
C ARG A 61 -14.11 13.30 5.04
N VAL A 62 -14.59 12.56 4.04
CA VAL A 62 -13.92 11.36 3.53
C VAL A 62 -12.58 11.71 2.90
N ARG A 63 -12.51 12.73 2.05
CA ARG A 63 -11.23 13.17 1.44
C ARG A 63 -10.23 13.63 2.48
N GLU A 64 -10.67 14.33 3.52
CA GLU A 64 -9.80 14.75 4.63
C GLU A 64 -9.27 13.54 5.41
N LEU A 65 -10.11 12.55 5.68
CA LEU A 65 -9.71 11.30 6.32
C LEU A 65 -8.72 10.51 5.46
N VAL A 66 -8.99 10.38 4.16
CA VAL A 66 -8.08 9.72 3.21
C VAL A 66 -6.75 10.47 3.12
N SER A 67 -6.77 11.80 3.08
CA SER A 67 -5.54 12.60 3.11
C SER A 67 -4.70 12.32 4.36
N ARG A 68 -5.33 12.24 5.53
CA ARG A 68 -4.64 11.91 6.79
C ARG A 68 -4.08 10.49 6.78
N LEU A 69 -4.86 9.56 6.23
CA LEU A 69 -4.45 8.17 6.05
C LEU A 69 -3.17 8.09 5.22
N TYR A 70 -3.12 8.75 4.05
CA TYR A 70 -1.93 8.77 3.18
C TYR A 70 -0.73 9.52 3.76
N ASN A 71 -0.96 10.45 4.70
CA ASN A 71 0.10 11.14 5.44
C ASN A 71 0.65 10.32 6.61
N ASP A 72 0.08 9.16 6.92
CA ASP A 72 0.56 8.29 7.97
C ASP A 72 1.89 7.62 7.62
N SER A 73 2.79 7.47 8.60
CA SER A 73 4.12 6.90 8.40
C SER A 73 4.07 5.47 7.88
N LEU A 74 3.06 4.67 8.27
CA LEU A 74 2.89 3.30 7.80
C LEU A 74 2.62 3.24 6.29
N LEU A 75 1.79 4.14 5.76
CA LEU A 75 1.48 4.16 4.33
C LEU A 75 2.56 4.86 3.50
N GLN A 76 3.24 5.86 4.06
CA GLN A 76 4.42 6.45 3.43
C GLN A 76 5.55 5.43 3.26
N ASN A 77 5.76 4.53 4.23
CA ASN A 77 6.77 3.48 4.14
C ASN A 77 6.47 2.44 3.05
N VAL A 78 5.19 2.22 2.72
CA VAL A 78 4.77 1.36 1.61
C VAL A 78 4.89 2.08 0.26
N ASN A 79 4.99 3.41 0.25
CA ASN A 79 5.17 4.18 -0.97
C ASN A 79 6.60 4.08 -1.49
N GLN A 80 6.82 3.14 -2.43
CA GLN A 80 8.07 3.06 -3.18
C GLN A 80 8.07 4.12 -4.28
N GLU A 81 8.42 5.36 -3.92
CA GLU A 81 8.58 6.42 -4.93
C GLU A 81 9.71 6.10 -5.91
N ALA A 82 9.42 6.17 -7.21
CA ALA A 82 10.44 6.13 -8.24
C ALA A 82 11.31 7.41 -8.17
N LYS A 83 12.47 7.30 -7.53
CA LYS A 83 13.46 8.38 -7.39
C LYS A 83 14.40 8.39 -8.61
N GLY A 84 14.42 9.49 -9.37
CA GLY A 84 15.33 9.65 -10.51
C GLY A 84 15.01 10.85 -11.42
N TRP A 85 16.01 11.26 -12.22
CA TRP A 85 15.90 12.43 -13.11
C TRP A 85 14.86 12.24 -14.23
N ILE A 86 14.73 11.03 -14.78
CA ILE A 86 13.73 10.68 -15.82
C ILE A 86 12.32 10.76 -15.23
N ALA A 87 12.12 10.22 -14.03
CA ALA A 87 10.83 10.26 -13.35
C ALA A 87 10.40 11.69 -13.00
N ASN A 88 11.35 12.56 -12.61
CA ASN A 88 11.09 13.97 -12.35
C ASN A 88 10.69 14.74 -13.64
N GLY A 89 11.38 14.51 -14.76
CA GLY A 89 11.07 15.14 -16.04
C GLY A 89 9.70 14.74 -16.59
N PHE A 90 9.38 13.45 -16.55
CA PHE A 90 8.06 12.95 -16.94
C PHE A 90 6.95 13.43 -16.00
N ARG A 91 7.20 13.59 -14.69
CA ARG A 91 6.22 14.17 -13.75
C ARG A 91 5.86 15.61 -14.12
N HIS A 92 6.85 16.44 -14.47
CA HIS A 92 6.59 17.80 -14.94
C HIS A 92 5.79 17.84 -16.26
N LEU A 93 6.05 16.93 -17.19
CA LEU A 93 5.27 16.85 -18.43
C LEU A 93 3.84 16.36 -18.15
N SER A 94 3.71 15.30 -17.36
CA SER A 94 2.40 14.69 -17.07
C SER A 94 1.50 15.59 -16.24
N SER A 95 2.01 16.41 -15.33
CA SER A 95 1.20 17.35 -14.54
C SER A 95 0.56 18.46 -15.39
N VAL A 96 1.13 18.76 -16.56
CA VAL A 96 0.58 19.71 -17.55
C VAL A 96 -0.58 19.10 -18.33
N PHE A 97 -0.48 17.83 -18.71
CA PHE A 97 -1.49 17.16 -19.54
C PHE A 97 -2.54 16.36 -18.75
N PHE A 98 -2.23 15.97 -17.50
CA PHE A 98 -3.08 15.11 -16.68
C PHE A 98 -3.25 15.72 -15.27
N SER A 99 -4.49 16.05 -14.92
CA SER A 99 -4.83 16.71 -13.64
C SER A 99 -4.54 15.87 -12.39
N GLY A 100 -4.29 14.56 -12.54
CA GLY A 100 -4.03 13.63 -11.43
C GLY A 100 -2.63 13.71 -10.80
N ASN A 101 -1.67 14.39 -11.43
CA ASN A 101 -0.27 14.49 -10.98
C ASN A 101 0.11 15.87 -10.42
N ARG A 102 -0.87 16.65 -9.94
CA ARG A 102 -0.62 17.94 -9.30
C ARG A 102 -0.24 17.74 -7.82
N LYS A 103 0.60 18.62 -7.27
CA LYS A 103 0.91 18.65 -5.83
C LYS A 103 -0.40 18.64 -5.02
N GLY A 104 -0.48 17.80 -4.00
CA GLY A 104 -1.66 17.64 -3.15
C GLY A 104 -2.70 16.60 -3.63
N ALA A 105 -2.45 15.89 -4.74
CA ALA A 105 -3.35 14.84 -5.22
C ALA A 105 -3.59 13.71 -4.19
N PHE A 106 -2.62 13.48 -3.31
CA PHE A 106 -2.66 12.45 -2.26
C PHE A 106 -2.66 13.02 -0.83
N GLY A 107 -2.87 14.34 -0.67
CA GLY A 107 -2.89 15.01 0.63
C GLY A 107 -1.60 15.79 0.95
N GLY A 108 -1.74 16.94 1.62
CA GLY A 108 -0.60 17.81 1.95
C GLY A 108 0.25 18.17 0.71
N ASP A 109 1.57 17.99 0.82
CA ASP A 109 2.52 18.18 -0.29
C ASP A 109 2.75 16.93 -1.16
N LEU A 110 2.03 15.82 -0.90
CA LEU A 110 2.23 14.56 -1.60
C LEU A 110 1.73 14.63 -3.04
N SER A 111 2.65 14.37 -3.97
CA SER A 111 2.38 14.28 -5.41
C SER A 111 2.27 12.83 -5.90
N THR A 112 2.63 11.86 -5.06
CA THR A 112 2.57 10.42 -5.37
C THR A 112 1.94 9.66 -4.20
N GLY A 113 1.54 8.42 -4.44
CA GLY A 113 1.07 7.51 -3.40
C GLY A 113 1.40 6.06 -3.72
N PRO A 114 1.25 5.14 -2.76
CA PRO A 114 1.52 3.73 -3.00
C PRO A 114 0.60 3.16 -4.08
N SER A 115 1.18 2.38 -4.99
CA SER A 115 0.45 1.62 -6.01
C SER A 115 -0.36 0.46 -5.41
N TYR A 116 -0.02 -0.01 -4.22
CA TYR A 116 -0.70 -1.08 -3.52
C TYR A 116 -0.55 -0.86 -2.02
N ILE A 117 -1.61 -1.14 -1.26
CA ILE A 117 -1.61 -1.10 0.20
C ILE A 117 -2.03 -2.49 0.67
N PRO A 118 -1.19 -3.20 1.47
CA PRO A 118 -1.61 -4.44 2.13
C PRO A 118 -2.79 -4.17 3.07
N SER A 119 -3.76 -5.09 3.11
CA SER A 119 -4.97 -4.93 3.92
C SER A 119 -4.69 -4.80 5.42
N GLU A 120 -3.71 -5.51 5.95
CA GLU A 120 -3.26 -5.36 7.34
C GLU A 120 -2.66 -3.99 7.62
N THR A 121 -1.88 -3.44 6.68
CA THR A 121 -1.33 -2.09 6.82
C THR A 121 -2.46 -1.07 6.85
N PHE A 122 -3.40 -1.15 5.91
CA PHE A 122 -4.58 -0.28 5.90
C PHE A 122 -5.39 -0.35 7.20
N ALA A 123 -5.65 -1.57 7.70
CA ALA A 123 -6.40 -1.78 8.93
C ALA A 123 -5.68 -1.18 10.14
N SER A 124 -4.38 -1.42 10.26
CA SER A 124 -3.54 -0.86 11.32
C SER A 124 -3.51 0.67 11.26
N THR A 125 -3.34 1.25 10.07
CA THR A 125 -3.35 2.70 9.88
C THR A 125 -4.70 3.32 10.25
N ILE A 126 -5.82 2.68 9.90
CA ILE A 126 -7.15 3.17 10.31
C ILE A 126 -7.32 3.11 11.83
N ILE A 127 -6.96 1.99 12.47
CA ILE A 127 -7.06 1.84 13.94
C ILE A 127 -6.24 2.92 14.65
N GLU A 128 -5.02 3.18 14.17
CA GLU A 128 -4.11 4.19 14.70
C GLU A 128 -4.65 5.62 14.48
N GLN A 129 -5.08 5.95 13.26
CA GLN A 129 -5.65 7.27 12.93
C GLN A 129 -6.92 7.58 13.73
N LEU A 130 -7.72 6.56 14.03
CA LEU A 130 -8.89 6.69 14.88
C LEU A 130 -8.57 6.72 16.37
N GLY A 131 -7.34 6.39 16.75
CA GLY A 131 -6.90 6.34 18.14
C GLY A 131 -7.64 5.29 18.96
N ILE A 132 -8.09 4.20 18.34
CA ILE A 132 -8.93 3.18 19.01
C ILE A 132 -8.19 2.57 20.20
N THR A 133 -6.90 2.25 20.05
CA THR A 133 -6.07 1.74 21.15
C THR A 133 -6.02 2.73 22.32
N SER A 134 -5.88 4.03 22.03
CA SER A 134 -5.90 5.05 23.07
C SER A 134 -7.27 5.15 23.75
N LEU A 135 -8.37 5.00 23.02
CA LEU A 135 -9.72 4.99 23.60
C LEU A 135 -9.94 3.76 24.49
N ILE A 136 -9.41 2.60 24.10
CA ILE A 136 -9.46 1.36 24.89
C ILE A 136 -8.69 1.54 26.19
N ASP A 137 -7.45 2.05 26.13
CA ASP A 137 -6.61 2.32 27.30
C ASP A 137 -7.36 3.27 28.26
N GLN A 138 -7.98 4.33 27.73
CA GLN A 138 -8.71 5.31 28.53
C GLN A 138 -10.01 4.74 29.13
N LEU A 139 -10.80 3.97 28.37
CA LEU A 139 -11.99 3.33 28.90
C LEU A 139 -11.63 2.33 30.01
N THR A 140 -10.57 1.55 29.81
CA THR A 140 -10.02 0.64 30.81
C THR A 140 -9.61 1.41 32.07
N GLU A 141 -8.90 2.54 31.92
CA GLU A 141 -8.47 3.40 33.03
C GLU A 141 -9.67 3.97 33.81
N VAL A 142 -10.71 4.44 33.11
CA VAL A 142 -11.95 4.97 33.73
C VAL A 142 -12.65 3.89 34.55
N ARG A 143 -12.80 2.70 33.98
CA ARG A 143 -13.47 1.58 34.62
C ARG A 143 -12.67 1.01 35.78
N PHE A 144 -11.35 0.99 35.66
CA PHE A 144 -10.47 0.50 36.72
C PHE A 144 -10.50 1.42 37.95
N GLU A 145 -10.49 2.73 37.77
CA GLU A 145 -10.73 3.69 38.86
C GLU A 145 -12.11 3.52 39.46
N GLY A 146 -13.17 3.47 38.63
CA GLY A 146 -14.53 3.24 39.13
C GLY A 146 -14.69 1.92 39.88
N PHE A 147 -13.92 0.89 39.48
CA PHE A 147 -13.86 -0.39 40.17
C PHE A 147 -13.20 -0.28 41.55
N VAL A 148 -12.10 0.47 41.66
CA VAL A 148 -11.44 0.78 42.94
C VAL A 148 -12.37 1.60 43.84
N ASP A 149 -12.95 2.68 43.33
CA ASP A 149 -13.91 3.54 44.05
C ASP A 149 -15.09 2.73 44.59
N ARG A 150 -15.60 1.76 43.83
CA ARG A 150 -16.69 0.88 44.29
C ARG A 150 -16.28 0.02 45.49
N ILE A 151 -15.01 -0.30 45.66
CA ILE A 151 -14.49 -1.12 46.76
C ILE A 151 -14.21 -0.25 47.98
N VAL A 152 -13.35 0.77 47.83
CA VAL A 152 -12.84 1.60 48.95
C VAL A 152 -13.58 2.93 49.16
N GLY A 153 -14.36 3.38 48.18
CA GLY A 153 -15.06 4.66 48.19
C GLY A 153 -14.23 5.77 47.54
N HIS A 154 -14.84 6.93 47.33
CA HIS A 154 -14.12 8.10 46.84
C HIS A 154 -13.17 8.64 47.90
N TYR A 155 -11.95 8.97 47.48
CA TYR A 155 -10.91 9.61 48.28
C TYR A 155 -10.25 10.73 47.47
N CYS A 156 -9.59 11.64 48.18
CA CYS A 156 -8.77 12.68 47.57
C CYS A 156 -7.29 12.32 47.77
N VAL A 157 -6.42 12.79 46.87
CA VAL A 157 -4.99 12.73 47.08
C VAL A 157 -4.46 14.15 47.18
N ASP A 158 -3.70 14.44 48.23
CA ASP A 158 -3.06 15.73 48.42
C ASP A 158 -1.84 15.91 47.49
N ALA A 159 -1.21 17.08 47.56
CA ALA A 159 -0.01 17.40 46.77
C ALA A 159 1.22 16.55 47.16
N SER A 160 1.21 15.95 48.35
CA SER A 160 2.27 15.07 48.87
C SER A 160 2.13 13.64 48.35
N GLY A 161 0.96 13.29 47.81
CA GLY A 161 0.63 11.98 47.29
C GLY A 161 -0.11 11.08 48.29
N ASP A 162 -0.51 11.62 49.44
CA ASP A 162 -1.21 10.92 50.52
C ASP A 162 -2.72 10.92 50.30
N ALA A 163 -3.38 9.81 50.62
CA ALA A 163 -4.82 9.67 50.48
C ALA A 163 -5.56 10.29 51.68
N GLU A 164 -6.45 11.23 51.40
CA GLU A 164 -7.41 11.81 52.33
C GLU A 164 -8.79 11.16 52.13
N ILE A 165 -9.28 10.49 53.18
CA ILE A 165 -10.56 9.76 53.16
C ILE A 165 -11.64 10.66 53.76
N PRO A 166 -12.66 11.09 52.98
CA PRO A 166 -13.75 11.91 53.52
C PRO A 166 -14.57 11.12 54.55
N SER A 167 -15.07 11.82 55.57
CA SER A 167 -15.99 11.22 56.55
C SER A 167 -17.27 10.72 55.86
N ASP A 168 -17.88 9.70 56.46
CA ASP A 168 -19.13 9.11 55.99
C ASP A 168 -20.22 10.17 55.72
N GLU A 169 -20.30 11.21 56.54
CA GLU A 169 -21.28 12.29 56.42
C GLU A 169 -21.14 13.13 55.14
N ALA A 170 -19.97 13.09 54.48
CA ALA A 170 -19.72 13.82 53.25
C ALA A 170 -20.47 13.23 52.04
N PHE A 171 -20.97 12.01 52.15
CA PHE A 171 -21.57 11.27 51.03
C PHE A 171 -23.08 11.16 51.15
N GLN A 172 -23.77 11.45 50.04
CA GLN A 172 -25.23 11.35 49.94
C GLN A 172 -25.68 9.92 49.65
N ASP A 173 -24.89 9.17 48.88
CA ASP A 173 -25.22 7.81 48.47
C ASP A 173 -24.20 6.77 48.98
N ASP A 174 -24.68 5.56 49.31
CA ASP A 174 -23.87 4.46 49.82
C ASP A 174 -22.74 4.03 48.86
N TRP A 175 -22.96 4.10 47.56
CA TRP A 175 -21.96 3.69 46.57
C TRP A 175 -20.71 4.58 46.60
N GLN A 176 -20.84 5.84 47.01
CA GLN A 176 -19.74 6.80 47.10
C GLN A 176 -18.80 6.49 48.27
N ARG A 177 -19.33 5.87 49.33
CA ARG A 177 -18.54 5.45 50.50
C ARG A 177 -17.76 4.15 50.26
N GLY A 178 -18.10 3.41 49.21
CA GLY A 178 -17.46 2.15 48.88
C GLY A 178 -18.00 0.94 49.66
N SER A 179 -17.86 -0.23 49.06
CA SER A 179 -18.39 -1.49 49.59
C SER A 179 -17.83 -1.82 50.97
N ILE A 180 -16.55 -1.55 51.22
CA ILE A 180 -15.90 -1.86 52.50
C ILE A 180 -16.56 -1.08 53.64
N ARG A 181 -16.73 0.24 53.49
CA ARG A 181 -17.36 1.10 54.52
C ARG A 181 -18.84 0.80 54.71
N VAL A 182 -19.57 0.51 53.63
CA VAL A 182 -20.97 0.06 53.73
C VAL A 182 -21.08 -1.24 54.52
N LEU A 183 -20.16 -2.19 54.33
CA LEU A 183 -20.15 -3.44 55.10
C LEU A 183 -19.77 -3.21 56.56
N ALA A 184 -18.84 -2.29 56.85
CA ALA A 184 -18.47 -1.90 58.21
C ALA A 184 -19.67 -1.29 58.95
N ALA A 185 -20.36 -0.33 58.34
CA ALA A 185 -21.54 0.31 58.91
C ALA A 185 -22.65 -0.72 59.23
N LYS A 186 -22.90 -1.67 58.31
CA LYS A 186 -23.88 -2.74 58.53
C LYS A 186 -23.46 -3.77 59.60
N ALA A 187 -22.17 -3.83 59.96
CA ALA A 187 -21.66 -4.64 61.06
C ALA A 187 -21.63 -3.86 62.39
N GLY A 188 -21.96 -2.56 62.39
CA GLY A 188 -21.90 -1.70 63.56
C GLY A 188 -20.53 -1.04 63.79
N ILE A 189 -19.65 -1.03 62.77
CA ILE A 189 -18.34 -0.39 62.83
C ILE A 189 -18.41 0.97 62.14
N SER A 190 -17.96 2.02 62.82
CA SER A 190 -17.94 3.41 62.34
C SER A 190 -16.55 4.02 62.49
N GLY A 191 -16.26 5.11 61.77
CA GLY A 191 -14.99 5.83 61.90
C GLY A 191 -13.84 5.22 61.10
N LEU A 192 -14.14 4.42 60.07
CA LEU A 192 -13.12 3.79 59.21
C LEU A 192 -12.25 4.83 58.49
N GLU A 193 -12.75 6.05 58.27
CA GLU A 193 -11.98 7.15 57.68
C GLU A 193 -10.71 7.51 58.48
N ASN A 194 -10.68 7.18 59.78
CA ASN A 194 -9.54 7.41 60.67
C ASN A 194 -8.79 6.11 61.01
N ASP A 195 -9.20 4.96 60.47
CA ASP A 195 -8.56 3.68 60.75
C ASP A 195 -7.23 3.57 59.97
N PRO A 196 -6.07 3.39 60.65
CA PRO A 196 -4.79 3.33 59.98
C PRO A 196 -4.66 2.18 58.97
N SER A 197 -5.30 1.04 59.25
CA SER A 197 -5.24 -0.14 58.38
C SER A 197 -6.04 0.09 57.10
N PHE A 198 -7.21 0.74 57.21
CA PHE A 198 -8.02 1.13 56.07
C PHE A 198 -7.35 2.23 55.26
N LYS A 199 -6.71 3.22 55.91
CA LYS A 199 -5.92 4.23 55.22
C LYS A 199 -4.80 3.61 54.38
N LEU A 200 -4.06 2.66 54.96
CA LEU A 200 -3.01 1.93 54.24
C LEU A 200 -3.57 1.16 53.01
N LEU A 201 -4.75 0.54 53.13
CA LEU A 201 -5.40 -0.12 51.99
C LEU A 201 -5.69 0.87 50.85
N VAL A 202 -6.22 2.05 51.18
CA VAL A 202 -6.54 3.10 50.19
C VAL A 202 -5.26 3.61 49.52
N GLU A 203 -4.19 3.82 50.29
CA GLU A 203 -2.88 4.24 49.78
C GLU A 203 -2.27 3.17 48.84
N GLU A 204 -2.37 1.88 49.18
CA GLU A 204 -1.94 0.79 48.30
C GLU A 204 -2.76 0.71 47.02
N TYR A 205 -4.09 0.90 47.11
CA TYR A 205 -4.97 0.91 45.94
C TYR A 205 -4.65 2.09 45.01
N GLU A 206 -4.39 3.27 45.56
CA GLU A 206 -3.93 4.45 44.81
C GLU A 206 -2.56 4.20 44.16
N ALA A 207 -1.62 3.57 44.86
CA ALA A 207 -0.32 3.21 44.30
C ALA A 207 -0.45 2.22 43.14
N ILE A 208 -1.37 1.25 43.24
CA ILE A 208 -1.66 0.29 42.17
C ILE A 208 -2.26 1.00 40.96
N LEU A 209 -3.24 1.90 41.16
CA LEU A 209 -3.81 2.73 40.10
C LEU A 209 -2.73 3.54 39.37
N ARG A 210 -1.85 4.23 40.12
CA ARG A 210 -0.71 4.96 39.53
C ARG A 210 0.23 4.07 38.73
N SER A 211 0.52 2.86 39.22
CA SER A 211 1.41 1.93 38.51
C SER A 211 0.82 1.48 37.16
N GLN A 212 -0.50 1.33 37.08
CA GLN A 212 -1.19 1.01 35.83
C GLN A 212 -1.22 2.22 34.89
N GLN A 213 -1.54 3.41 35.42
CA GLN A 213 -1.54 4.65 34.64
C GLN A 213 -0.17 5.01 34.06
N THR A 214 0.91 4.60 34.73
CA THR A 214 2.30 4.79 34.28
C THR A 214 2.85 3.60 33.48
N LYS A 215 2.00 2.61 33.15
CA LYS A 215 2.35 1.39 32.40
C LYS A 215 3.48 0.56 33.03
N GLN A 216 3.64 0.65 34.35
CA GLN A 216 4.59 -0.16 35.12
C GLN A 216 4.04 -1.54 35.47
N ALA A 217 2.72 -1.69 35.50
CA ALA A 217 2.00 -2.95 35.67
C ALA A 217 0.86 -3.05 34.65
N ASP A 218 0.59 -4.26 34.16
CA ASP A 218 -0.58 -4.53 33.34
C ASP A 218 -1.84 -4.70 34.21
N LEU A 219 -3.01 -4.71 33.56
CA LEU A 219 -4.30 -4.80 34.26
C LEU A 219 -4.40 -6.06 35.13
N THR A 220 -3.93 -7.21 34.64
CA THR A 220 -3.97 -8.49 35.36
C THR A 220 -3.17 -8.41 36.65
N THR A 221 -1.92 -7.94 36.56
CA THR A 221 -1.04 -7.74 37.72
C THR A 221 -1.64 -6.75 38.71
N SER A 222 -2.24 -5.66 38.23
CA SER A 222 -2.90 -4.67 39.09
C SER A 222 -4.07 -5.29 39.86
N ILE A 223 -4.90 -6.13 39.23
CA ILE A 223 -6.02 -6.80 39.89
C ILE A 223 -5.53 -7.79 40.95
N GLU A 224 -4.49 -8.57 40.66
CA GLU A 224 -3.87 -9.48 41.63
C GLU A 224 -3.40 -8.72 42.87
N ARG A 225 -2.67 -7.61 42.66
CA ARG A 225 -2.20 -6.73 43.75
C ARG A 225 -3.34 -6.12 44.57
N LEU A 226 -4.46 -5.73 43.93
CA LEU A 226 -5.64 -5.24 44.66
C LEU A 226 -6.24 -6.33 45.57
N ALA A 227 -6.31 -7.57 45.06
CA ALA A 227 -6.84 -8.71 45.82
C ALA A 227 -5.94 -9.09 47.00
N GLU A 228 -4.62 -9.00 46.81
CA GLU A 228 -3.60 -9.22 47.85
C GLU A 228 -3.64 -8.12 48.92
N ALA A 229 -3.68 -6.85 48.53
CA ALA A 229 -3.78 -5.73 49.47
C ALA A 229 -5.06 -5.81 50.33
N LEU A 230 -6.19 -6.22 49.73
CA LEU A 230 -7.42 -6.47 50.49
C LEU A 230 -7.27 -7.64 51.48
N GLU A 231 -6.52 -8.68 51.13
CA GLU A 231 -6.24 -9.81 52.02
C GLU A 231 -5.37 -9.40 53.20
N ILE A 232 -4.35 -8.57 52.96
CA ILE A 232 -3.50 -8.00 53.99
C ILE A 232 -4.34 -7.14 54.95
N TYR A 233 -5.22 -6.28 54.41
CA TYR A 233 -6.15 -5.49 55.22
C TYR A 233 -7.06 -6.39 56.08
N MET A 234 -7.66 -7.43 55.49
CA MET A 234 -8.51 -8.38 56.20
C MET A 234 -7.77 -9.13 57.31
N ALA A 235 -6.50 -9.51 57.08
CA ALA A 235 -5.66 -10.13 58.10
C ALA A 235 -5.35 -9.18 59.27
N THR A 236 -5.35 -7.88 59.02
CA THR A 236 -5.00 -6.85 60.02
C THR A 236 -6.22 -6.36 60.79
N CYS A 237 -7.34 -6.08 60.12
CA CYS A 237 -8.53 -5.48 60.73
C CYS A 237 -9.41 -6.48 61.49
N CYS A 238 -9.35 -7.75 61.11
CA CYS A 238 -10.50 -8.63 61.23
C CYS A 238 -10.11 -10.04 61.70
N ASP A 239 -9.52 -10.10 62.89
CA ASP A 239 -9.13 -11.34 63.57
C ASP A 239 -10.36 -12.28 63.71
N PRO A 240 -10.30 -13.51 63.12
CA PRO A 240 -11.35 -14.51 63.28
C PRO A 240 -11.67 -14.85 64.74
N GLU A 241 -10.70 -14.70 65.64
CA GLU A 241 -10.82 -15.01 67.06
C GLU A 241 -11.20 -13.78 67.92
N SER A 242 -11.36 -12.59 67.32
CA SER A 242 -11.71 -11.36 68.04
C SER A 242 -12.93 -11.55 68.95
N PRO A 243 -12.92 -11.13 70.22
CA PRO A 243 -14.08 -11.26 71.10
C PRO A 243 -15.27 -10.37 70.66
N ASP A 244 -15.06 -9.41 69.76
CA ASP A 244 -16.11 -8.51 69.28
C ASP A 244 -16.95 -9.14 68.14
N PRO A 245 -18.26 -9.39 68.35
CA PRO A 245 -19.14 -9.93 67.32
C PRO A 245 -19.26 -9.04 66.08
N ALA A 246 -19.13 -7.72 66.21
CA ALA A 246 -19.17 -6.78 65.09
C ALA A 246 -17.96 -6.98 64.17
N GLN A 247 -16.75 -7.09 64.74
CA GLN A 247 -15.53 -7.37 63.98
C GLN A 247 -15.57 -8.75 63.30
N LYS A 248 -16.11 -9.79 63.97
CA LYS A 248 -16.30 -11.11 63.34
C LYS A 248 -17.25 -11.06 62.15
N GLU A 249 -18.37 -10.35 62.28
CA GLU A 249 -19.35 -10.17 61.21
C GLU A 249 -18.74 -9.42 60.03
N TYR A 250 -18.04 -8.31 60.31
CA TYR A 250 -17.36 -7.50 59.32
C TYR A 250 -16.32 -8.31 58.53
N GLY A 251 -15.43 -9.03 59.22
CA GLY A 251 -14.44 -9.90 58.57
C GLY A 251 -15.06 -11.00 57.71
N ARG A 252 -16.19 -11.58 58.13
CA ARG A 252 -16.93 -12.57 57.31
C ARG A 252 -17.48 -11.95 56.04
N ARG A 253 -18.03 -10.73 56.13
CA ARG A 253 -18.56 -9.99 54.97
C ARG A 253 -17.47 -9.56 54.01
N LEU A 254 -16.30 -9.12 54.50
CA LEU A 254 -15.16 -8.80 53.65
C LEU A 254 -14.64 -10.03 52.88
N ARG A 255 -14.55 -11.20 53.54
CA ARG A 255 -14.22 -12.46 52.84
C ARG A 255 -15.20 -12.77 51.70
N SER A 256 -16.50 -12.58 51.96
CA SER A 256 -17.53 -12.74 50.94
C SER A 256 -17.39 -11.70 49.82
N LEU A 257 -17.06 -10.45 50.16
CA LEU A 257 -16.83 -9.38 49.18
C LEU A 257 -15.66 -9.74 48.27
N LYS A 258 -14.49 -10.09 48.83
CA LYS A 258 -13.30 -10.50 48.06
C LYS A 258 -13.64 -11.61 47.07
N LEU A 259 -14.27 -12.69 47.54
CA LEU A 259 -14.65 -13.81 46.67
C LEU A 259 -15.69 -13.41 45.62
N SER A 260 -16.60 -12.49 45.94
CA SER A 260 -17.61 -12.01 44.99
C SER A 260 -17.03 -11.13 43.89
N VAL A 261 -16.05 -10.27 44.23
CA VAL A 261 -15.46 -9.28 43.34
C VAL A 261 -14.35 -9.89 42.50
N PHE A 262 -13.40 -10.57 43.13
CA PHE A 262 -12.21 -11.11 42.47
C PHE A 262 -12.40 -12.57 42.02
N GLY A 263 -13.17 -13.36 42.77
CA GLY A 263 -13.28 -14.81 42.51
C GLY A 263 -12.08 -15.57 43.07
N LYS A 264 -11.84 -16.79 42.55
CA LYS A 264 -10.73 -17.64 43.01
C LYS A 264 -9.41 -17.27 42.34
N ASP A 265 -9.48 -16.99 41.03
CA ASP A 265 -8.31 -16.74 40.17
C ASP A 265 -8.30 -15.28 39.65
N ASN A 266 -9.00 -14.36 40.34
CA ASN A 266 -9.10 -12.93 40.01
C ASN A 266 -9.81 -12.55 38.69
N ASP A 267 -10.08 -13.50 37.79
CA ASP A 267 -10.76 -13.29 36.50
C ASP A 267 -12.13 -12.61 36.60
N ARG A 268 -12.84 -12.80 37.72
CA ARG A 268 -14.17 -12.21 37.92
C ARG A 268 -14.11 -10.70 38.02
N ALA A 269 -13.00 -10.13 38.50
CA ALA A 269 -12.84 -8.69 38.55
C ALA A 269 -12.83 -8.09 37.14
N ILE A 270 -12.15 -8.76 36.19
CA ILE A 270 -12.09 -8.34 34.79
C ILE A 270 -13.50 -8.34 34.16
N LEU A 271 -14.24 -9.45 34.32
CA LEU A 271 -15.57 -9.62 33.72
C LEU A 271 -16.64 -8.75 34.40
N SER A 272 -16.71 -8.76 35.74
CA SER A 272 -17.76 -8.07 36.50
C SER A 272 -17.51 -6.57 36.63
N GLY A 273 -16.26 -6.13 36.50
CA GLY A 273 -15.89 -4.72 36.41
C GLY A 273 -15.96 -4.19 34.98
N GLY A 274 -16.14 -5.05 33.97
CA GLY A 274 -16.06 -4.65 32.56
C GLY A 274 -14.72 -4.01 32.21
N LEU A 275 -13.66 -4.40 32.93
CA LEU A 275 -12.36 -3.71 32.91
C LEU A 275 -11.66 -3.85 31.57
N LYS A 276 -11.84 -5.01 30.91
CA LYS A 276 -11.44 -5.21 29.52
C LYS A 276 -12.66 -4.95 28.63
N PRO A 277 -12.67 -3.89 27.81
CA PRO A 277 -13.80 -3.59 26.94
C PRO A 277 -14.01 -4.69 25.89
N SER A 278 -15.26 -5.05 25.65
CA SER A 278 -15.65 -5.93 24.55
C SER A 278 -15.51 -5.26 23.19
N LEU A 279 -15.41 -6.03 22.10
CA LEU A 279 -15.41 -5.48 20.74
C LEU A 279 -16.61 -4.59 20.43
N SER A 280 -17.79 -4.91 20.96
CA SER A 280 -18.96 -4.04 20.83
C SER A 280 -18.75 -2.67 21.46
N GLU A 281 -18.18 -2.62 22.66
CA GLU A 281 -17.87 -1.38 23.37
C GLU A 281 -16.77 -0.60 22.64
N ILE A 282 -15.76 -1.29 22.12
CA ILE A 282 -14.71 -0.71 21.29
C ILE A 282 -15.29 -0.02 20.05
N ALA A 283 -16.25 -0.65 19.37
CA ALA A 283 -16.94 -0.02 18.24
C ALA A 283 -17.77 1.19 18.68
N GLU A 284 -18.44 1.09 19.83
CA GLU A 284 -19.25 2.17 20.39
C GLU A 284 -18.41 3.39 20.75
N LEU A 285 -17.13 3.25 21.09
CA LEU A 285 -16.21 4.37 21.35
C LEU A 285 -16.07 5.29 20.12
N VAL A 286 -16.29 4.76 18.91
CA VAL A 286 -16.26 5.56 17.68
C VAL A 286 -17.55 6.37 17.49
N ASN A 287 -18.65 5.96 18.15
CA ASN A 287 -19.93 6.64 18.12
C ASN A 287 -20.11 7.53 19.35
N GLN A 288 -20.07 8.84 19.13
CA GLN A 288 -20.17 9.84 20.20
C GLN A 288 -21.50 9.85 20.96
N SER A 289 -22.55 9.25 20.39
CA SER A 289 -23.84 9.12 21.05
C SER A 289 -23.89 7.97 22.06
N SER A 290 -22.93 7.04 22.01
CA SER A 290 -22.90 5.86 22.87
C SER A 290 -22.66 6.22 24.33
N ASN A 291 -23.18 5.39 25.24
CA ASN A 291 -22.92 5.54 26.66
C ASN A 291 -21.44 5.29 26.98
N THR A 292 -20.84 4.33 26.28
CA THR A 292 -19.42 3.97 26.38
C THR A 292 -18.50 5.16 26.04
N TYR A 293 -18.82 5.93 25.00
CA TYR A 293 -18.07 7.15 24.70
C TYR A 293 -18.26 8.24 25.76
N LYS A 294 -19.49 8.42 26.26
CA LYS A 294 -19.80 9.41 27.31
C LYS A 294 -19.11 9.10 28.63
N GLU A 295 -18.91 7.82 28.95
CA GLU A 295 -18.15 7.35 30.11
C GLU A 295 -16.71 7.89 30.07
N VAL A 296 -16.03 7.75 28.94
CA VAL A 296 -14.68 8.30 28.73
C VAL A 296 -14.71 9.84 28.72
N LEU A 297 -15.70 10.45 28.06
CA LEU A 297 -15.83 11.90 27.95
C LEU A 297 -15.97 12.57 29.33
N GLY A 298 -16.73 11.99 30.25
CA GLY A 298 -16.92 12.54 31.60
C GLY A 298 -15.61 12.65 32.38
N LYS A 299 -14.72 11.65 32.28
CA LYS A 299 -13.40 11.72 32.90
C LYS A 299 -12.47 12.70 32.17
N TYR A 300 -12.55 12.73 30.83
CA TYR A 300 -11.80 13.74 30.08
C TYR A 300 -12.18 15.16 30.47
N GLU A 301 -13.45 15.47 30.70
CA GLU A 301 -13.85 16.83 31.09
C GLU A 301 -13.18 17.27 32.40
N ARG A 302 -12.99 16.34 33.35
CA ARG A 302 -12.22 16.60 34.58
C ARG A 302 -10.76 16.90 34.27
N LEU A 303 -10.10 16.07 33.45
CA LEU A 303 -8.73 16.31 32.99
C LEU A 303 -8.60 17.66 32.25
N ALA A 304 -9.57 17.97 31.39
CA ALA A 304 -9.59 19.19 30.59
C ALA A 304 -9.69 20.45 31.45
N ASN A 305 -10.39 20.40 32.58
CA ASN A 305 -10.48 21.54 33.48
C ASN A 305 -9.11 21.89 34.08
N VAL A 306 -8.27 20.90 34.37
CA VAL A 306 -6.90 21.10 34.87
C VAL A 306 -5.93 21.44 33.74
N ALA A 307 -6.06 20.78 32.58
CA ALA A 307 -5.07 20.88 31.50
C ALA A 307 -5.30 22.03 30.51
N ARG A 308 -6.50 22.61 30.40
CA ARG A 308 -6.75 23.80 29.55
C ARG A 308 -5.85 25.00 29.85
N PRO A 309 -5.60 25.42 31.11
CA PRO A 309 -4.66 26.50 31.38
C PRO A 309 -3.24 26.14 30.94
N LEU A 310 -2.80 24.89 31.15
CA LEU A 310 -1.50 24.38 30.67
C LEU A 310 -1.42 24.44 29.14
N ASP A 311 -2.48 24.01 28.43
CA ASP A 311 -2.58 24.08 26.96
C ASP A 311 -2.52 25.53 26.46
N ALA A 312 -3.17 26.47 27.13
CA ALA A 312 -3.10 27.89 26.80
C ALA A 312 -1.69 28.45 26.99
N GLN A 313 -1.01 28.10 28.09
CA GLN A 313 0.37 28.48 28.36
C GLN A 313 1.31 27.96 27.26
N VAL A 314 1.29 26.66 26.98
CA VAL A 314 2.16 26.05 25.95
C VAL A 314 1.89 26.65 24.57
N ASN A 315 0.62 26.77 24.16
CA ASN A 315 0.28 27.37 22.87
C ASN A 315 0.74 28.83 22.77
N SER A 316 0.66 29.60 23.85
CA SER A 316 1.15 30.99 23.84
C SER A 316 2.66 31.07 23.61
N THR A 317 3.44 30.18 24.24
CA THR A 317 4.89 30.09 24.04
C THR A 317 5.24 29.65 22.63
N VAL A 318 4.56 28.62 22.10
CA VAL A 318 4.76 28.16 20.71
C VAL A 318 4.42 29.24 19.69
N GLN A 319 3.35 30.01 19.90
CA GLN A 319 2.98 31.11 19.01
C GLN A 319 3.99 32.27 19.05
N ALA A 320 4.52 32.59 20.24
CA ALA A 320 5.59 33.59 20.36
C ALA A 320 6.86 33.15 19.63
N GLN A 321 7.24 31.87 19.74
CA GLN A 321 8.37 31.29 19.00
C GLN A 321 8.14 31.27 17.49
N LEU A 322 6.92 30.93 17.05
CA LEU A 322 6.54 30.98 15.63
C LEU A 322 6.65 32.39 15.06
N GLN A 323 6.24 33.40 15.82
CA GLN A 323 6.37 34.79 15.40
C GLN A 323 7.83 35.21 15.28
N ASP A 324 8.66 34.93 16.30
CA ASP A 324 10.10 35.21 16.28
C ASP A 324 10.81 34.49 15.13
N TYR A 325 10.47 33.23 14.87
CA TYR A 325 11.03 32.47 13.76
C TYR A 325 10.68 33.07 12.39
N LYS A 326 9.43 33.53 12.20
CA LYS A 326 9.01 34.20 10.95
C LYS A 326 9.74 35.52 10.72
N GLU A 327 10.03 36.27 11.77
CA GLU A 327 10.75 37.55 11.67
C GLU A 327 12.22 37.37 11.23
N ASN A 328 12.78 36.19 11.45
CA ASN A 328 14.16 35.85 11.09
C ASN A 328 14.29 35.14 9.72
N LEU A 329 13.18 34.93 9.00
CA LEU A 329 13.17 34.30 7.67
C LEU A 329 13.16 35.34 6.54
N GLU A 330 13.58 34.93 5.33
CA GLU A 330 13.36 35.77 4.14
C GLU A 330 11.84 35.94 3.91
N PRO A 331 11.38 37.10 3.39
CA PRO A 331 9.94 37.39 3.24
C PRO A 331 9.17 36.33 2.43
N LYS A 332 9.83 35.75 1.42
CA LYS A 332 9.24 34.69 0.58
C LYS A 332 8.99 33.40 1.35
N ASP A 333 9.89 33.05 2.26
CA ASP A 333 9.77 31.83 3.06
C ASP A 333 8.78 32.05 4.22
N ALA A 334 8.78 33.24 4.82
CA ALA A 334 7.82 33.61 5.87
C ALA A 334 6.35 33.56 5.39
N GLU A 335 6.07 33.95 4.13
CA GLU A 335 4.73 33.87 3.54
C GLU A 335 4.20 32.43 3.39
N THR A 336 5.10 31.44 3.31
CA THR A 336 4.72 30.03 3.17
C THR A 336 4.27 29.41 4.51
N ILE A 337 4.72 29.96 5.63
CA ILE A 337 4.46 29.43 6.98
C ILE A 337 3.35 30.25 7.61
N LYS A 338 2.12 29.72 7.66
CA LYS A 338 0.97 30.43 8.26
C LYS A 338 0.75 30.01 9.69
N THR A 339 0.85 28.73 9.96
CA THR A 339 0.54 28.07 11.22
C THR A 339 1.72 27.24 11.71
N TYR A 340 1.65 26.77 12.96
CA TYR A 340 2.65 25.87 13.54
C TYR A 340 2.79 24.57 12.72
N ASP A 341 1.68 24.06 12.18
CA ASP A 341 1.66 22.81 11.41
C ASP A 341 2.39 22.93 10.05
N ASP A 342 2.67 24.15 9.58
CA ASP A 342 3.42 24.40 8.34
C ASP A 342 4.95 24.35 8.55
N LEU A 343 5.43 24.27 9.80
CA LEU A 343 6.85 24.17 10.11
C LEU A 343 7.41 22.77 9.75
N PRO A 344 8.71 22.67 9.43
CA PRO A 344 9.38 21.37 9.36
C PRO A 344 9.23 20.59 10.68
N ALA A 345 9.06 19.27 10.61
CA ALA A 345 8.81 18.43 11.79
C ALA A 345 9.86 18.58 12.90
N GLU A 346 11.12 18.80 12.53
CA GLU A 346 12.21 19.09 13.47
C GLU A 346 11.99 20.39 14.25
N GLN A 347 11.55 21.45 13.56
CA GLN A 347 11.24 22.75 14.18
C GLN A 347 10.00 22.66 15.08
N GLN A 348 8.97 21.93 14.62
CA GLN A 348 7.79 21.65 15.43
C GLN A 348 8.19 21.02 16.78
N HIS A 349 9.05 20.00 16.74
CA HIS A 349 9.53 19.31 17.93
C HIS A 349 10.32 20.23 18.86
N ILE A 350 11.23 21.05 18.33
CA ILE A 350 12.04 21.99 19.11
C ILE A 350 11.15 22.99 19.85
N PHE A 351 10.15 23.55 19.18
CA PHE A 351 9.27 24.57 19.73
C PHE A 351 8.42 23.98 20.86
N LEU A 352 7.86 22.80 20.62
CA LEU A 352 7.07 22.09 21.61
C LEU A 352 7.91 21.74 22.84
N GLU A 353 9.06 21.09 22.67
CA GLU A 353 9.95 20.74 23.80
C GLU A 353 10.37 21.99 24.60
N THR A 354 10.63 23.11 23.93
CA THR A 354 10.99 24.35 24.61
C THR A 354 9.82 24.89 25.42
N ALA A 355 8.60 24.90 24.86
CA ALA A 355 7.40 25.33 25.56
C ALA A 355 7.02 24.42 26.73
N LEU A 356 7.39 23.13 26.68
CA LEU A 356 7.15 22.18 27.77
C LEU A 356 8.13 22.30 28.94
N LYS A 357 9.27 22.99 28.79
CA LYS A 357 10.26 23.17 29.88
C LYS A 357 9.72 23.98 31.06
N ASP A 358 8.73 24.83 30.81
CA ASP A 358 8.11 25.67 31.85
C ASP A 358 7.10 24.90 32.71
N LEU A 359 6.82 23.63 32.39
CA LEU A 359 5.91 22.76 33.13
C LEU A 359 6.68 21.85 34.09
N THR A 360 6.13 21.60 35.27
CA THR A 360 6.58 20.53 36.16
C THR A 360 6.32 19.15 35.53
N ALA A 361 6.98 18.10 36.05
CA ALA A 361 6.78 16.73 35.53
C ALA A 361 5.30 16.27 35.62
N ALA A 362 4.60 16.64 36.70
CA ALA A 362 3.18 16.33 36.87
C ALA A 362 2.29 17.10 35.89
N GLU A 363 2.54 18.39 35.69
CA GLU A 363 1.81 19.21 34.71
C GLU A 363 2.07 18.75 33.27
N ARG A 364 3.31 18.37 32.95
CA ARG A 364 3.67 17.82 31.63
C ARG A 364 2.90 16.53 31.35
N GLN A 365 2.80 15.63 32.33
CA GLN A 365 2.01 14.41 32.19
C GLN A 365 0.52 14.70 31.95
N GLN A 366 -0.05 15.67 32.67
CA GLN A 366 -1.45 16.10 32.47
C GLN A 366 -1.67 16.73 31.09
N TYR A 367 -0.74 17.58 30.63
CA TYR A 367 -0.76 18.18 29.31
C TYR A 367 -0.69 17.10 28.21
N GLU A 368 0.23 16.15 28.30
CA GLU A 368 0.41 15.07 27.32
C GLU A 368 -0.85 14.19 27.22
N LYS A 369 -1.42 13.78 28.36
CA LYS A 369 -2.71 13.05 28.40
C LYS A 369 -3.82 13.87 27.72
N TYR A 370 -3.89 15.17 27.99
CA TYR A 370 -4.89 16.05 27.41
C TYR A 370 -4.74 16.23 25.89
N GLN A 371 -3.50 16.38 25.38
CA GLN A 371 -3.24 16.47 23.94
C GLN A 371 -3.59 15.19 23.20
N SER A 372 -3.22 14.03 23.76
CA SER A 372 -3.57 12.72 23.20
C SER A 372 -5.08 12.61 23.01
N TYR A 373 -5.86 12.92 24.05
CA TYR A 373 -7.32 12.90 23.95
C TYR A 373 -7.86 13.94 22.96
N LYS A 374 -7.34 15.18 22.98
CA LYS A 374 -7.77 16.26 22.09
C LYS A 374 -7.60 15.85 20.62
N LYS A 375 -6.51 15.13 20.29
CA LYS A 375 -6.26 14.54 18.96
C LYS A 375 -7.29 13.48 18.60
N VAL A 376 -7.52 12.51 19.48
CA VAL A 376 -8.51 11.43 19.27
C VAL A 376 -9.92 11.99 19.09
N ARG A 377 -10.37 12.88 19.98
CA ARG A 377 -11.68 13.53 19.90
C ARG A 377 -11.86 14.32 18.61
N ARG A 378 -10.83 15.05 18.16
CA ARG A 378 -10.86 15.76 16.88
C ARG A 378 -11.02 14.79 15.72
N GLY A 379 -10.26 13.68 15.71
CA GLY A 379 -10.37 12.62 14.72
C GLY A 379 -11.78 12.03 14.64
N LEU A 380 -12.35 11.66 15.78
CA LEU A 380 -13.72 11.13 15.86
C LEU A 380 -14.80 12.13 15.41
N ASN A 381 -14.65 13.43 15.73
CA ASN A 381 -15.58 14.48 15.29
C ASN A 381 -15.63 14.63 13.78
N GLN A 382 -14.50 14.42 13.11
CA GLN A 382 -14.37 14.57 11.67
C GLN A 382 -14.68 13.27 10.91
N LEU A 383 -14.89 12.16 11.64
CA LEU A 383 -15.15 10.87 11.04
C LEU A 383 -16.49 10.87 10.26
N PRO A 384 -16.49 10.41 8.99
CA PRO A 384 -17.72 10.26 8.21
C PRO A 384 -18.68 9.26 8.85
N ASP A 385 -19.97 9.49 8.69
CA ASP A 385 -21.01 8.69 9.35
C ASP A 385 -21.09 7.27 8.75
N SER A 386 -20.82 7.14 7.45
CA SER A 386 -20.60 5.87 6.75
C SER A 386 -19.50 5.00 7.36
N VAL A 387 -18.40 5.62 7.81
CA VAL A 387 -17.26 4.92 8.43
C VAL A 387 -17.63 4.46 9.83
N LYS A 388 -18.31 5.31 10.63
CA LYS A 388 -18.83 4.93 11.96
C LYS A 388 -19.71 3.69 11.87
N GLU A 389 -20.65 3.68 10.93
CA GLU A 389 -21.56 2.55 10.73
C GLU A 389 -20.82 1.31 10.23
N SER A 390 -19.88 1.45 9.31
CA SER A 390 -19.07 0.33 8.82
C SER A 390 -18.28 -0.32 9.96
N LEU A 391 -17.61 0.48 10.80
CA LEU A 391 -16.83 -0.01 11.92
C LEU A 391 -17.70 -0.68 12.99
N SER A 392 -18.89 -0.12 13.27
CA SER A 392 -19.84 -0.72 14.23
C SER A 392 -20.28 -2.13 13.78
N ILE A 393 -20.58 -2.29 12.48
CA ILE A 393 -20.94 -3.57 11.87
C ILE A 393 -19.76 -4.55 11.93
N LEU A 394 -18.55 -4.10 11.61
CA LEU A 394 -17.35 -4.94 11.61
C LEU A 394 -16.99 -5.43 13.01
N ALA A 395 -17.10 -4.57 14.02
CA ALA A 395 -16.85 -4.96 15.40
C ALA A 395 -17.87 -5.97 15.93
N ARG A 396 -19.17 -5.78 15.63
CA ARG A 396 -20.20 -6.77 15.97
C ARG A 396 -19.93 -8.12 15.31
N ARG A 397 -19.47 -8.13 14.06
CA ARG A 397 -19.08 -9.36 13.36
C ARG A 397 -17.86 -9.99 14.01
N ALA A 398 -16.84 -9.20 14.34
CA ALA A 398 -15.64 -9.68 15.02
C ALA A 398 -16.01 -10.36 16.34
N GLN A 399 -16.87 -9.75 17.17
CA GLN A 399 -17.35 -10.31 18.44
C GLN A 399 -17.95 -11.71 18.29
N THR A 400 -18.75 -11.95 17.24
CA THR A 400 -19.38 -13.27 17.02
C THR A 400 -18.39 -14.40 16.71
N ARG A 401 -17.13 -14.08 16.40
CA ARG A 401 -16.09 -15.04 16.03
C ARG A 401 -15.05 -15.27 17.13
N VAL A 402 -15.12 -14.52 18.23
CA VAL A 402 -14.15 -14.62 19.33
C VAL A 402 -14.49 -15.81 20.23
N HIS A 403 -13.60 -16.81 20.27
CA HIS A 403 -13.65 -17.93 21.21
C HIS A 403 -12.73 -17.75 22.44
N GLN A 404 -11.83 -16.75 22.42
CA GLN A 404 -10.88 -16.44 23.51
C GLN A 404 -10.72 -14.93 23.69
N VAL A 405 -10.77 -14.47 24.94
CA VAL A 405 -10.84 -13.04 25.35
C VAL A 405 -9.56 -12.25 25.03
N ASP A 406 -8.43 -12.90 24.73
CA ASP A 406 -7.14 -12.23 24.60
C ASP A 406 -6.82 -11.63 23.23
N ASN A 407 -7.60 -11.95 22.19
CA ASN A 407 -7.27 -11.52 20.82
C ASN A 407 -8.36 -10.68 20.13
N GLU A 408 -9.14 -9.94 20.92
CA GLU A 408 -10.27 -9.17 20.42
C GLU A 408 -9.85 -8.08 19.43
N LEU A 409 -8.88 -7.23 19.77
CA LEU A 409 -8.42 -6.15 18.90
C LEU A 409 -7.86 -6.65 17.56
N ASP A 410 -7.09 -7.73 17.57
CA ASP A 410 -6.57 -8.36 16.36
C ASP A 410 -7.71 -8.90 15.49
N GLN A 411 -8.72 -9.53 16.09
CA GLN A 411 -9.90 -10.01 15.36
C GLN A 411 -10.67 -8.87 14.70
N PHE A 412 -10.75 -7.70 15.34
CA PHE A 412 -11.36 -6.51 14.74
C PHE A 412 -10.52 -5.95 13.60
N ARG A 413 -9.19 -5.89 13.77
CA ARG A 413 -8.25 -5.53 12.71
C ARG A 413 -8.41 -6.43 11.48
N ASP A 414 -8.54 -7.74 11.69
CA ASP A 414 -8.74 -8.70 10.61
C ASP A 414 -10.05 -8.49 9.85
N GLU A 415 -11.14 -8.14 10.54
CA GLU A 415 -12.42 -7.82 9.89
C GLU A 415 -12.33 -6.51 9.07
N ILE A 416 -11.56 -5.51 9.53
CA ILE A 416 -11.26 -4.30 8.74
C ILE A 416 -10.42 -4.65 7.51
N ALA A 417 -9.39 -5.47 7.67
CA ALA A 417 -8.52 -5.92 6.57
C ALA A 417 -9.33 -6.68 5.51
N LEU A 418 -10.19 -7.61 5.94
CA LEU A 418 -11.10 -8.35 5.05
C LEU A 418 -12.11 -7.44 4.34
N TRP A 419 -12.63 -6.43 5.03
CA TRP A 419 -13.52 -5.44 4.43
C TRP A 419 -12.84 -4.64 3.33
N PHE A 420 -11.61 -4.19 3.58
CA PHE A 420 -10.77 -3.51 2.59
C PHE A 420 -10.48 -4.41 1.38
N ASP A 421 -10.00 -5.65 1.59
CA ASP A 421 -9.70 -6.58 0.49
C ASP A 421 -10.92 -6.88 -0.40
N ARG A 422 -12.09 -7.06 0.23
CA ARG A 422 -13.35 -7.24 -0.51
C ARG A 422 -13.73 -6.00 -1.31
N SER A 423 -13.46 -4.80 -0.81
CA SER A 423 -13.67 -3.57 -1.57
C SER A 423 -12.69 -3.45 -2.73
N MET A 424 -11.40 -3.67 -2.48
CA MET A 424 -10.35 -3.54 -3.48
C MET A 424 -10.47 -4.56 -4.60
N SER A 425 -10.90 -5.79 -4.31
CA SER A 425 -11.19 -6.80 -5.34
C SER A 425 -12.32 -6.38 -6.28
N ARG A 426 -13.36 -5.70 -5.78
CA ARG A 426 -14.44 -5.13 -6.61
C ARG A 426 -13.97 -3.91 -7.40
N ALA A 427 -13.27 -2.99 -6.76
CA ALA A 427 -12.83 -1.75 -7.38
C ALA A 427 -11.75 -2.00 -8.46
N SER A 428 -10.85 -2.96 -8.25
CA SER A 428 -9.79 -3.33 -9.19
C SER A 428 -10.28 -3.80 -10.56
N GLY A 429 -11.57 -4.16 -10.68
CA GLY A 429 -12.17 -4.53 -11.97
C GLY A 429 -12.21 -3.37 -12.98
N VAL A 430 -12.37 -2.12 -12.54
CA VAL A 430 -12.33 -0.94 -13.43
C VAL A 430 -10.90 -0.73 -13.94
N TYR A 431 -9.92 -0.71 -13.04
CA TYR A 431 -8.49 -0.62 -13.39
C TYR A 431 -8.07 -1.68 -14.41
N LYS A 432 -8.41 -2.96 -14.19
CA LYS A 432 -8.06 -4.05 -15.12
C LYS A 432 -8.64 -3.85 -16.52
N ARG A 433 -9.81 -3.22 -16.66
CA ARG A 433 -10.41 -2.91 -17.97
C ARG A 433 -9.68 -1.78 -18.67
N ASN A 434 -9.35 -0.72 -17.93
CA ASN A 434 -8.61 0.41 -18.48
C ASN A 434 -7.18 0.00 -18.89
N ALA A 435 -6.51 -0.82 -18.08
CA ALA A 435 -5.18 -1.37 -18.38
C ALA A 435 -5.17 -2.21 -19.67
N LYS A 436 -6.21 -3.00 -19.93
CA LYS A 436 -6.35 -3.73 -21.22
C LYS A 436 -6.44 -2.79 -22.42
N GLY A 437 -7.16 -1.66 -22.29
CA GLY A 437 -7.22 -0.66 -23.34
C GLY A 437 -5.85 -0.03 -23.64
N VAL A 438 -5.08 0.25 -22.59
CA VAL A 438 -3.70 0.76 -22.70
C VAL A 438 -2.79 -0.29 -23.33
N ALA A 439 -2.90 -1.56 -22.95
CA ALA A 439 -2.14 -2.66 -23.54
C ALA A 439 -2.33 -2.75 -25.07
N ILE A 440 -3.57 -2.60 -25.54
CA ILE A 440 -3.91 -2.59 -26.96
C ILE A 440 -3.27 -1.39 -27.67
N LEU A 441 -3.33 -0.19 -27.08
CA LEU A 441 -2.70 0.99 -27.65
C LEU A 441 -1.17 0.85 -27.71
N VAL A 442 -0.53 0.38 -26.63
CA VAL A 442 0.91 0.12 -26.59
C VAL A 442 1.28 -0.93 -27.63
N GLY A 443 0.52 -2.03 -27.73
CA GLY A 443 0.74 -3.08 -28.73
C GLY A 443 0.63 -2.55 -30.17
N LEU A 444 -0.36 -1.72 -30.48
CA LEU A 444 -0.51 -1.09 -31.79
C LEU A 444 0.63 -0.11 -32.10
N MET A 445 1.01 0.73 -31.13
CA MET A 445 2.15 1.64 -31.27
C MET A 445 3.45 0.89 -31.49
N LEU A 446 3.65 -0.21 -30.78
CA LEU A 446 4.84 -1.05 -30.89
C LEU A 446 4.86 -1.79 -32.23
N ALA A 447 3.72 -2.31 -32.70
CA ALA A 447 3.60 -2.92 -34.02
C ALA A 447 3.93 -1.93 -35.14
N ALA A 448 3.36 -0.71 -35.09
CA ALA A 448 3.67 0.33 -36.06
C ALA A 448 5.13 0.81 -35.96
N GLY A 449 5.64 1.06 -34.76
CA GLY A 449 7.00 1.55 -34.52
C GLY A 449 8.08 0.55 -34.93
N THR A 450 7.84 -0.75 -34.76
CA THR A 450 8.76 -1.82 -35.16
C THR A 450 8.49 -2.36 -36.57
N ASN A 451 7.46 -1.87 -37.25
CA ASN A 451 6.95 -2.41 -38.51
C ASN A 451 6.63 -3.93 -38.42
N ALA A 452 6.09 -4.36 -37.29
CA ALA A 452 5.71 -5.76 -37.09
C ALA A 452 4.36 -6.04 -37.75
N ASP A 453 4.38 -6.39 -39.04
CA ASP A 453 3.21 -6.86 -39.78
C ASP A 453 3.09 -8.39 -39.70
N THR A 454 2.01 -8.90 -39.10
CA THR A 454 1.77 -10.34 -38.93
C THR A 454 1.83 -11.10 -40.24
N PHE A 455 1.22 -10.57 -41.30
CA PHE A 455 1.16 -11.26 -42.58
C PHE A 455 2.53 -11.30 -43.25
N HIS A 456 3.31 -10.23 -43.08
CA HIS A 456 4.69 -10.18 -43.56
C HIS A 456 5.58 -11.15 -42.79
N ILE A 457 5.54 -11.12 -41.46
CA ILE A 457 6.33 -12.01 -40.59
C ILE A 457 6.03 -13.47 -40.92
N PHE A 458 4.76 -13.83 -41.05
CA PHE A 458 4.36 -15.19 -41.42
C PHE A 458 4.92 -15.59 -42.79
N ASN A 459 4.75 -14.74 -43.82
CA ASN A 459 5.26 -15.04 -45.16
C ASN A 459 6.78 -15.14 -45.20
N ARG A 460 7.50 -14.35 -44.40
CA ARG A 460 8.97 -14.41 -44.30
C ARG A 460 9.42 -15.72 -43.64
N LEU A 461 8.85 -16.04 -42.47
CA LEU A 461 9.14 -17.27 -41.75
C LEU A 461 8.79 -18.53 -42.56
N SER A 462 7.73 -18.47 -43.38
CA SER A 462 7.30 -19.59 -44.22
C SER A 462 8.06 -19.69 -45.56
N SER A 463 8.89 -18.73 -45.94
CA SER A 463 9.56 -18.72 -47.26
C SER A 463 11.09 -18.84 -47.16
N ASP A 464 11.70 -18.51 -46.01
CA ASP A 464 13.16 -18.50 -45.88
C ASP A 464 13.79 -19.92 -45.69
N ASP A 465 13.02 -21.00 -45.47
CA ASP A 465 13.58 -22.37 -45.39
C ASP A 465 14.13 -22.87 -46.74
N SER A 466 13.68 -22.32 -47.88
CA SER A 466 14.30 -22.61 -49.20
C SER A 466 15.70 -21.99 -49.35
N LEU A 467 15.96 -20.83 -48.73
CA LEU A 467 17.28 -20.20 -48.69
C LEU A 467 18.20 -20.93 -47.71
N ARG A 468 17.69 -21.40 -46.56
CA ARG A 468 18.46 -22.23 -45.63
C ARG A 468 18.90 -23.55 -46.29
N ARG A 469 18.02 -24.16 -47.09
CA ARG A 469 18.37 -25.33 -47.92
C ARG A 469 19.42 -24.98 -48.96
N LEU A 470 19.29 -23.85 -49.66
CA LEU A 470 20.26 -23.36 -50.63
C LEU A 470 21.63 -23.11 -49.98
N VAL A 471 21.69 -22.56 -48.77
CA VAL A 471 22.92 -22.36 -47.99
C VAL A 471 23.52 -23.70 -47.56
N THR A 472 22.72 -24.64 -47.05
CA THR A 472 23.21 -25.99 -46.72
C THR A 472 23.64 -26.79 -47.96
N GLU A 473 23.00 -26.56 -49.11
CA GLU A 473 23.31 -27.20 -50.40
C GLU A 473 24.57 -26.59 -51.02
N ARG A 474 24.74 -25.27 -50.97
CA ARG A 474 25.97 -24.55 -51.36
C ARG A 474 27.13 -24.89 -50.43
N ALA A 475 26.87 -25.00 -49.12
CA ALA A 475 27.86 -25.43 -48.14
C ALA A 475 28.26 -26.91 -48.32
N ALA A 476 27.32 -27.77 -48.74
CA ALA A 476 27.62 -29.16 -49.08
C ALA A 476 28.43 -29.31 -50.39
N GLN A 477 28.40 -28.31 -51.27
CA GLN A 477 29.22 -28.24 -52.49
C GLN A 477 30.63 -27.67 -52.24
N LEU A 478 30.90 -27.14 -51.05
CA LEU A 478 32.25 -26.73 -50.65
C LEU A 478 33.04 -27.98 -50.26
N ASP A 479 33.64 -28.64 -51.24
CA ASP A 479 34.58 -29.74 -51.06
C ASP A 479 35.86 -29.19 -50.39
N LEU A 480 35.92 -29.28 -49.05
CA LEU A 480 37.12 -28.99 -48.26
C LEU A 480 38.12 -30.15 -48.41
N SER A 481 38.56 -30.42 -49.63
CA SER A 481 39.66 -31.34 -49.91
C SER A 481 41.00 -30.62 -49.62
N PRO A 482 41.83 -31.10 -48.67
CA PRO A 482 43.03 -30.42 -48.25
C PRO A 482 44.15 -30.70 -49.26
N THR A 483 44.16 -29.99 -50.38
CA THR A 483 45.30 -30.07 -51.31
C THR A 483 45.72 -28.68 -51.77
N ASN A 484 46.80 -28.21 -51.12
CA ASN A 484 47.70 -27.14 -51.52
C ASN A 484 47.10 -25.79 -51.94
N SER A 485 46.86 -24.91 -50.96
CA SER A 485 46.96 -23.45 -51.14
C SER A 485 47.23 -22.76 -49.79
N PRO A 486 48.18 -21.82 -49.70
CA PRO A 486 48.50 -21.13 -48.46
C PRO A 486 47.55 -19.94 -48.29
N ARG A 487 46.54 -20.09 -47.43
CA ARG A 487 45.92 -19.07 -46.54
C ARG A 487 44.49 -19.50 -46.21
N LEU A 488 44.39 -20.52 -45.35
CA LEU A 488 43.13 -20.88 -44.69
C LEU A 488 42.50 -19.68 -43.96
N SER A 489 43.32 -18.76 -43.44
CA SER A 489 42.84 -17.50 -42.83
C SER A 489 42.17 -16.56 -43.83
N ALA A 490 42.67 -16.45 -45.06
CA ALA A 490 42.04 -15.62 -46.09
C ALA A 490 40.72 -16.23 -46.59
N GLN A 491 40.65 -17.57 -46.66
CA GLN A 491 39.40 -18.28 -46.98
C GLN A 491 38.39 -18.21 -45.83
N LEU A 492 38.84 -18.24 -44.57
CA LEU A 492 37.98 -18.04 -43.39
C LEU A 492 37.48 -16.60 -43.29
N GLU A 493 38.28 -15.61 -43.68
CA GLU A 493 37.89 -14.20 -43.68
C GLU A 493 36.98 -13.85 -44.86
N ASP A 494 37.21 -14.44 -46.03
CA ASP A 494 36.29 -14.38 -47.18
C ASP A 494 34.97 -15.11 -46.87
N LEU A 495 35.03 -16.29 -46.24
CA LEU A 495 33.84 -17.01 -45.79
C LEU A 495 33.11 -16.25 -44.68
N LYS A 496 33.81 -15.61 -43.74
CA LYS A 496 33.21 -14.77 -42.70
C LYS A 496 32.54 -13.54 -43.31
N ASN A 497 33.19 -12.84 -44.24
CA ASN A 497 32.62 -11.68 -44.91
C ASN A 497 31.41 -12.07 -45.77
N GLN A 498 31.49 -13.18 -46.51
CA GLN A 498 30.35 -13.72 -47.28
C GLN A 498 29.22 -14.20 -46.35
N THR A 499 29.53 -14.76 -45.19
CA THR A 499 28.54 -15.17 -44.19
C THR A 499 27.91 -13.97 -43.49
N ASP A 500 28.69 -12.93 -43.17
CA ASP A 500 28.20 -11.67 -42.58
C ASP A 500 27.34 -10.89 -43.56
N ASP A 501 27.65 -10.92 -44.86
CA ASP A 501 26.81 -10.34 -45.92
C ASP A 501 25.49 -11.12 -46.07
N VAL A 502 25.53 -12.46 -46.06
CA VAL A 502 24.31 -13.30 -46.05
C VAL A 502 23.49 -13.12 -44.77
N LEU A 503 24.13 -12.89 -43.61
CA LEU A 503 23.42 -12.61 -42.35
C LEU A 503 22.78 -11.21 -42.35
N ARG A 504 23.38 -10.21 -43.01
CA ARG A 504 22.78 -8.90 -43.27
C ARG A 504 21.61 -8.98 -44.27
N GLU A 505 21.62 -9.95 -45.18
CA GLU A 505 20.49 -10.24 -46.09
C GLU A 505 19.27 -10.86 -45.39
N ILE A 506 19.45 -11.47 -44.21
CA ILE A 506 18.35 -11.92 -43.35
C ILE A 506 17.87 -10.74 -42.50
N ALA A 507 17.40 -9.68 -43.17
CA ALA A 507 16.70 -8.60 -42.49
C ALA A 507 15.59 -9.23 -41.64
N PHE A 508 15.67 -9.02 -40.33
CA PHE A 508 14.68 -9.52 -39.39
C PHE A 508 13.31 -8.99 -39.86
N PRO A 509 12.25 -9.82 -39.88
CA PRO A 509 10.97 -9.47 -40.50
C PRO A 509 10.21 -8.36 -39.75
N ILE A 510 10.82 -7.80 -38.71
CA ILE A 510 10.40 -6.57 -38.05
C ILE A 510 11.53 -5.55 -38.22
N SER A 511 11.25 -4.44 -38.89
CA SER A 511 12.05 -3.21 -38.96
C SER A 511 11.56 -2.33 -40.11
N TRP A 512 11.80 -1.02 -39.99
CA TRP A 512 11.63 -0.06 -41.07
C TRP A 512 12.84 -0.05 -42.01
N SER A 513 13.00 -1.12 -42.80
CA SER A 513 14.00 -1.21 -43.86
C SER A 513 13.35 -1.13 -45.24
N ALA A 514 14.10 -0.62 -46.22
CA ALA A 514 13.62 -0.52 -47.59
C ALA A 514 13.19 -1.90 -48.15
N VAL A 515 13.95 -2.95 -47.81
CA VAL A 515 13.68 -4.34 -48.20
C VAL A 515 12.37 -4.86 -47.61
N ASN A 516 12.13 -4.66 -46.31
CA ASN A 516 10.91 -5.12 -45.66
C ASN A 516 9.68 -4.36 -46.18
N LEU A 517 9.78 -3.03 -46.29
CA LEU A 517 8.67 -2.21 -46.79
C LEU A 517 8.30 -2.56 -48.23
N GLY A 518 9.28 -2.74 -49.12
CA GLY A 518 9.03 -3.18 -50.49
C GLY A 518 8.33 -4.52 -50.57
N ARG A 519 8.74 -5.50 -49.76
CA ARG A 519 8.10 -6.81 -49.67
C ARG A 519 6.68 -6.73 -49.12
N GLN A 520 6.41 -5.88 -48.13
CA GLN A 520 5.08 -5.66 -47.57
C GLN A 520 4.12 -5.04 -48.59
N LEU A 521 4.61 -4.09 -49.38
CA LEU A 521 3.82 -3.38 -50.38
C LEU A 521 3.75 -4.10 -51.74
N GLY A 522 4.46 -5.22 -51.90
CA GLY A 522 4.47 -6.02 -53.12
C GLY A 522 5.27 -5.37 -54.26
N CYS A 523 6.25 -4.53 -53.93
CA CYS A 523 7.20 -3.93 -54.86
C CYS A 523 8.62 -4.24 -54.40
N GLN A 524 9.17 -5.37 -54.89
CA GLN A 524 10.54 -5.75 -54.58
C GLN A 524 11.52 -4.96 -55.46
N PRO A 525 12.60 -4.39 -54.89
CA PRO A 525 13.78 -4.04 -55.68
C PRO A 525 14.39 -5.32 -56.30
N ARG A 526 15.15 -5.18 -57.39
CA ARG A 526 15.78 -6.32 -58.09
C ARG A 526 16.54 -7.23 -57.12
N ASP A 527 16.53 -8.53 -57.41
CA ASP A 527 17.14 -9.59 -56.62
C ASP A 527 18.62 -9.26 -56.26
N PRO A 528 19.02 -9.21 -54.97
CA PRO A 528 20.38 -8.83 -54.56
C PRO A 528 21.46 -9.74 -55.16
N LEU A 529 21.10 -11.00 -55.45
CA LEU A 529 21.96 -11.98 -56.13
C LEU A 529 22.32 -11.59 -57.58
N GLN A 530 21.67 -10.55 -58.14
CA GLN A 530 21.93 -10.01 -59.48
C GLN A 530 22.59 -8.62 -59.46
N THR A 531 22.73 -7.99 -58.28
CA THR A 531 23.42 -6.70 -58.15
C THR A 531 24.86 -6.94 -57.70
N PRO A 532 25.88 -6.42 -58.40
CA PRO A 532 27.26 -6.53 -57.93
C PRO A 532 27.37 -5.87 -56.55
N PRO A 533 28.17 -6.44 -55.62
CA PRO A 533 28.40 -5.82 -54.32
C PRO A 533 28.85 -4.36 -54.54
N PRO A 534 28.39 -3.41 -53.70
CA PRO A 534 28.81 -2.03 -53.82
C PRO A 534 30.33 -2.00 -53.84
N GLN A 535 30.90 -1.52 -54.95
CA GLN A 535 32.34 -1.40 -55.09
C GLN A 535 32.84 -0.53 -53.94
N ALA A 536 33.76 -1.07 -53.14
CA ALA A 536 34.32 -0.44 -51.95
C ALA A 536 35.02 0.88 -52.29
N LEU A 537 34.24 1.94 -52.38
CA LEU A 537 34.68 3.33 -52.43
C LEU A 537 33.96 4.02 -51.30
N SER A 538 34.56 4.04 -50.11
CA SER A 538 34.32 4.99 -49.01
C SER A 538 32.98 5.77 -49.06
N GLN A 539 31.85 5.06 -49.05
CA GLN A 539 30.54 5.70 -49.00
C GLN A 539 30.15 5.80 -47.53
N SER A 540 29.79 7.00 -47.08
CA SER A 540 29.22 7.19 -45.76
C SER A 540 27.93 6.37 -45.62
N GLU A 541 27.68 5.79 -44.45
CA GLU A 541 26.49 4.99 -44.15
C GLU A 541 25.18 5.71 -44.52
N ASP A 542 25.13 7.05 -44.41
CA ASP A 542 23.98 7.88 -44.81
C ASP A 542 23.71 7.85 -46.33
N ASN A 543 24.75 7.79 -47.16
CA ASN A 543 24.59 7.73 -48.62
C ASN A 543 24.07 6.36 -49.07
N GLN A 544 24.56 5.29 -48.44
CA GLN A 544 24.08 3.93 -48.69
C GLN A 544 22.59 3.80 -48.31
N PHE A 545 22.20 4.26 -47.12
CA PHE A 545 20.81 4.29 -46.69
C PHE A 545 19.90 5.02 -47.68
N ARG A 546 20.26 6.26 -48.08
CA ARG A 546 19.47 7.05 -49.04
C ARG A 546 19.33 6.37 -50.39
N GLN A 547 20.37 5.66 -50.83
CA GLN A 547 20.37 4.95 -52.10
C GLN A 547 19.42 3.74 -52.08
N GLU A 548 19.42 2.96 -50.99
CA GLU A 548 18.48 1.83 -50.80
C GLU A 548 17.01 2.29 -50.85
N TRP A 549 16.69 3.42 -50.21
CA TRP A 549 15.34 3.98 -50.25
C TRP A 549 14.95 4.55 -51.62
N ALA A 550 15.88 5.21 -52.32
CA ALA A 550 15.63 5.70 -53.67
C ALA A 550 15.38 4.56 -54.67
N ASP A 551 16.06 3.42 -54.50
CA ASP A 551 15.86 2.24 -55.34
C ASP A 551 14.54 1.53 -55.03
N LEU A 552 14.13 1.48 -53.75
CA LEU A 552 12.77 1.06 -53.39
C LEU A 552 11.71 1.95 -54.04
N TYR A 553 11.87 3.27 -53.98
CA TYR A 553 10.91 4.21 -54.58
C TYR A 553 10.71 3.94 -56.07
N LYS A 554 11.81 3.78 -56.83
CA LYS A 554 11.76 3.44 -58.26
C LYS A 554 11.05 2.10 -58.52
N ALA A 555 11.21 1.13 -57.63
CA ALA A 555 10.55 -0.17 -57.75
C ALA A 555 9.03 -0.09 -57.44
N CYS A 556 8.62 0.79 -56.53
CA CYS A 556 7.24 0.90 -56.08
C CYS A 556 6.38 1.84 -56.92
N VAL A 557 6.96 2.91 -57.48
CA VAL A 557 6.28 3.96 -58.25
C VAL A 557 6.64 3.86 -59.73
N VAL A 558 5.66 3.48 -60.58
CA VAL A 558 5.87 3.32 -62.02
C VAL A 558 6.19 4.68 -62.66
N GLY A 559 7.39 4.84 -63.22
CA GLY A 559 7.83 6.10 -63.85
C GLY A 559 8.36 7.16 -62.88
N GLY A 560 8.49 6.85 -61.58
CA GLY A 560 9.01 7.78 -60.58
C GLY A 560 10.53 8.00 -60.73
N GLN A 561 10.97 9.26 -60.64
CA GLN A 561 12.38 9.63 -60.59
C GLN A 561 12.74 10.14 -59.19
N ALA A 562 13.30 9.27 -58.33
CA ALA A 562 13.89 9.70 -57.06
C ALA A 562 15.40 9.95 -57.21
N THR A 563 15.86 11.07 -56.66
CA THR A 563 17.29 11.37 -56.47
C THR A 563 17.68 11.15 -55.02
N ILE A 564 18.96 10.87 -54.76
CA ILE A 564 19.51 10.63 -53.40
C ILE A 564 19.22 11.80 -52.43
N ASN A 565 18.97 13.00 -52.95
CA ASN A 565 18.66 14.21 -52.20
C ASN A 565 17.19 14.32 -51.76
N THR A 566 16.29 13.48 -52.28
CA THR A 566 14.88 13.52 -51.86
C THR A 566 14.73 12.94 -50.45
N PRO A 567 14.08 13.65 -49.50
CA PRO A 567 13.86 13.13 -48.16
C PRO A 567 13.07 11.81 -48.17
N VAL A 568 13.60 10.78 -47.51
CA VAL A 568 12.96 9.46 -47.39
C VAL A 568 11.48 9.53 -46.93
N PRO A 569 11.08 10.39 -45.97
CA PRO A 569 9.67 10.49 -45.57
C PRO A 569 8.73 10.88 -46.71
N LEU A 570 9.18 11.75 -47.62
CA LEU A 570 8.38 12.15 -48.78
C LEU A 570 8.27 11.01 -49.80
N GLN A 571 9.36 10.28 -50.04
CA GLN A 571 9.37 9.10 -50.90
C GLN A 571 8.37 8.04 -50.38
N VAL A 572 8.41 7.75 -49.08
CA VAL A 572 7.53 6.76 -48.42
C VAL A 572 6.07 7.19 -48.49
N ALA A 573 5.78 8.47 -48.25
CA ALA A 573 4.42 9.00 -48.36
C ALA A 573 3.86 8.79 -49.78
N GLU A 574 4.65 9.09 -50.82
CA GLU A 574 4.22 8.92 -52.20
C GLU A 574 4.06 7.45 -52.60
N ILE A 575 4.92 6.56 -52.10
CA ILE A 575 4.77 5.10 -52.27
C ILE A 575 3.41 4.63 -51.72
N PHE A 576 3.02 5.10 -50.53
CA PHE A 576 1.75 4.74 -49.92
C PHE A 576 0.53 5.22 -50.72
N VAL A 577 0.61 6.40 -51.35
CA VAL A 577 -0.45 6.90 -52.25
C VAL A 577 -0.60 5.99 -53.48
N HIS A 578 0.51 5.53 -54.06
CA HIS A 578 0.50 4.68 -55.25
C HIS A 578 0.19 3.20 -54.96
N ARG A 579 0.32 2.75 -53.71
CA ARG A 579 0.10 1.35 -53.28
C ARG A 579 -0.96 1.25 -52.16
N PRO A 580 -2.21 1.69 -52.38
CA PRO A 580 -3.22 1.75 -51.32
C PRO A 580 -3.64 0.38 -50.80
N LEU A 581 -3.70 -0.65 -51.66
CA LEU A 581 -4.00 -2.03 -51.21
C LEU A 581 -2.87 -2.62 -50.35
N GLY A 582 -1.62 -2.31 -50.68
CA GLY A 582 -0.46 -2.71 -49.88
C GLY A 582 -0.49 -2.06 -48.50
N LEU A 583 -0.79 -0.75 -48.46
CA LEU A 583 -0.98 -0.01 -47.20
C LEU A 583 -2.12 -0.60 -46.36
N LEU A 584 -3.28 -0.89 -46.95
CA LEU A 584 -4.41 -1.50 -46.23
C LEU A 584 -4.02 -2.84 -45.61
N ARG A 585 -3.32 -3.70 -46.37
CA ARG A 585 -2.82 -4.99 -45.88
C ARG A 585 -1.85 -4.79 -44.71
N MET A 586 -0.90 -3.87 -44.85
CA MET A 586 0.08 -3.54 -43.81
C MET A 586 -0.61 -3.05 -42.52
N LEU A 587 -1.58 -2.13 -42.63
CA LEU A 587 -2.37 -1.63 -41.50
C LEU A 587 -3.18 -2.75 -40.83
N SER A 588 -3.78 -3.65 -41.62
CA SER A 588 -4.47 -4.82 -41.06
C SER A 588 -3.51 -5.77 -40.34
N GLY A 589 -2.29 -5.94 -40.88
CA GLY A 589 -1.22 -6.72 -40.29
C GLY A 589 -0.74 -6.14 -38.97
N TRP A 590 -0.59 -4.81 -38.88
CA TRP A 590 -0.31 -4.12 -37.61
C TRP A 590 -1.46 -4.23 -36.62
N GLY A 591 -2.72 -4.23 -37.10
CA GLY A 591 -3.89 -4.48 -36.26
C GLY A 591 -3.84 -5.85 -35.59
N VAL A 592 -3.57 -6.91 -36.38
CA VAL A 592 -3.41 -8.27 -35.86
C VAL A 592 -2.20 -8.37 -34.91
N SER A 593 -1.06 -7.79 -35.29
CA SER A 593 0.14 -7.76 -34.44
C SER A 593 -0.10 -7.01 -33.14
N GLY A 594 -0.79 -5.88 -33.16
CA GLY A 594 -1.10 -5.10 -31.97
C GLY A 594 -1.98 -5.87 -30.99
N ILE A 595 -3.00 -6.59 -31.49
CA ILE A 595 -3.83 -7.49 -30.67
C ILE A 595 -2.98 -8.65 -30.12
N ALA A 596 -2.16 -9.29 -30.97
CA ALA A 596 -1.27 -10.38 -30.60
C ALA A 596 -0.29 -9.98 -29.48
N ILE A 597 0.31 -8.78 -29.57
CA ILE A 597 1.19 -8.21 -28.56
C ILE A 597 0.42 -7.91 -27.27
N ALA A 598 -0.80 -7.36 -27.39
CA ALA A 598 -1.65 -7.03 -26.24
C ALA A 598 -2.17 -8.26 -25.47
N MET A 599 -2.10 -9.46 -26.04
CA MET A 599 -2.42 -10.71 -25.31
C MET A 599 -1.41 -11.00 -24.19
N GLY A 600 -0.21 -10.41 -24.25
CA GLY A 600 0.81 -10.53 -23.22
C GLY A 600 1.66 -11.80 -23.32
N ALA A 601 2.82 -11.77 -22.67
CA ALA A 601 3.79 -12.88 -22.70
C ALA A 601 3.25 -14.22 -22.15
N PRO A 602 2.41 -14.26 -21.08
CA PRO A 602 1.89 -15.54 -20.56
C PRO A 602 1.12 -16.34 -21.61
N PHE A 603 0.34 -15.68 -22.48
CA PHE A 603 -0.40 -16.34 -23.55
C PHE A 603 0.54 -17.06 -24.54
N TRP A 604 1.59 -16.36 -24.99
CA TRP A 604 2.56 -16.91 -25.94
C TRP A 604 3.44 -18.00 -25.32
N PHE A 605 3.75 -17.89 -24.01
CA PHE A 605 4.48 -18.92 -23.27
C PHE A 605 3.67 -20.21 -23.16
N ASP A 606 2.39 -20.11 -22.80
CA ASP A 606 1.47 -21.26 -22.77
C ASP A 606 1.33 -21.91 -24.15
N LEU A 607 1.25 -21.09 -25.21
CA LEU A 607 1.15 -21.57 -26.58
C LEU A 607 2.44 -22.28 -27.01
N LEU A 608 3.61 -21.75 -26.66
CA LEU A 608 4.91 -22.39 -26.90
C LEU A 608 4.98 -23.77 -26.25
N GLY A 609 4.58 -23.89 -24.99
CA GLY A 609 4.56 -25.16 -24.25
C GLY A 609 3.70 -26.22 -24.94
N LYS A 610 2.52 -25.83 -25.43
CA LYS A 610 1.63 -26.73 -26.21
C LYS A 610 2.28 -27.20 -27.51
N VAL A 611 2.91 -26.29 -28.25
CA VAL A 611 3.55 -26.58 -29.54
C VAL A 611 4.79 -27.49 -29.39
N VAL A 612 5.62 -27.24 -28.37
CA VAL A 612 6.80 -28.07 -28.07
C VAL A 612 6.40 -29.48 -27.65
N ASN A 613 5.34 -29.64 -26.84
CA ASN A 613 4.85 -30.96 -26.44
C ASN A 613 4.37 -31.80 -27.65
N VAL A 614 3.72 -31.15 -28.64
CA VAL A 614 3.34 -31.82 -29.90
C VAL A 614 4.58 -32.25 -30.69
N ARG A 615 5.64 -31.43 -30.74
CA ARG A 615 6.93 -31.80 -31.38
C ARG A 615 7.53 -33.07 -30.78
N ASN A 616 7.54 -33.15 -29.45
CA ASN A 616 8.18 -34.24 -28.70
C ASN A 616 7.38 -35.56 -28.73
N SER A 617 6.10 -35.51 -29.11
CA SER A 617 5.25 -36.70 -29.25
C SER A 617 5.46 -37.48 -30.57
N GLY A 618 6.25 -36.95 -31.51
CA GLY A 618 6.55 -37.58 -32.80
C GLY A 618 7.85 -38.42 -32.79
N SER A 619 7.70 -39.74 -32.89
CA SER A 619 8.71 -40.81 -33.10
C SER A 619 9.72 -41.12 -31.98
N LYS A 620 9.41 -42.15 -31.18
CA LYS A 620 10.42 -43.04 -30.57
C LYS A 620 10.94 -44.01 -31.65
N PRO A 621 12.25 -44.23 -31.81
CA PRO A 621 12.75 -45.25 -32.74
C PRO A 621 12.23 -46.63 -32.30
N LYS A 622 11.73 -47.43 -33.25
CA LYS A 622 11.49 -48.86 -33.02
C LYS A 622 12.82 -49.48 -32.59
N ALA A 623 12.86 -50.01 -31.38
CA ALA A 623 13.95 -50.88 -30.95
C ALA A 623 14.09 -52.01 -31.98
N LYS A 624 15.32 -52.26 -32.44
CA LYS A 624 15.65 -53.44 -33.24
C LYS A 624 15.16 -54.66 -32.46
N SER A 625 14.24 -55.42 -33.04
CA SER A 625 13.92 -56.76 -32.60
C SER A 625 15.09 -57.65 -32.94
N ASP A 626 15.63 -58.33 -31.93
CA ASP A 626 16.46 -59.51 -32.11
C ASP A 626 15.75 -60.53 -33.00
N LEU A 627 16.54 -61.21 -33.85
CA LEU A 627 16.34 -62.46 -34.62
C LEU A 627 16.68 -62.28 -36.11
N ASP A 628 17.95 -62.51 -36.45
CA ASP A 628 18.39 -63.72 -37.17
C ASP A 628 19.91 -63.93 -37.00
#